data_AF-A0A223ECL9-F1
#
_entry.id   AF-A0A223ECL9-F1
#
_cell.length_a   1.000
_cell.length_b   1.000
_cell.length_c   1.000
_cell.angle_alpha   90.00
_cell.angle_beta   90.00
_cell.angle_gamma   90.00
#
_symmetry.space_group_name_H-M   'P 1'
#
loop_
_entity.id
_entity.type
_entity.pdbx_description
1 polymer ?
#
loop_
_entity_poly.entity_id
_entity_poly.type
_entity_poly.pdbx_seq_one_letter_code
_entity_poly.pdbx_strand_id
1 'polypeptide(L)'
;MVQGDFKGESVIIQTMEYVNGVPVQVWNKFRKYPTWEESLRDLANLYEKGTSWNRGLYTAVIGEKDYKKALKAIFDSGYASDPKYIEKLVNLIETSDLTKYDVSIEEVYHIVKKGDSVSGLAKAYGSTQV
;
A
#
# COMPACT_ATOMS: atom_id res chain seq x y z
N MET A 1 2.56 1.03 10.64
CA MET A 1 1.58 1.08 11.73
C MET A 1 0.81 2.38 11.60
N VAL A 2 -0.49 2.39 11.85
CA VAL A 2 -1.30 3.62 11.78
C VAL A 2 -1.62 4.06 13.22
N GLN A 3 -1.34 5.33 13.53
CA GLN A 3 -1.63 5.89 14.85
C GLN A 3 -3.14 6.11 15.03
N GLY A 4 -3.62 6.08 16.28
CA GLY A 4 -5.02 6.28 16.65
C GLY A 4 -5.72 5.02 17.14
N ASP A 5 -7.03 4.95 16.95
CA ASP A 5 -7.86 3.78 17.23
C ASP A 5 -8.58 3.29 15.97
N PHE A 6 -8.93 2.00 15.96
CA PHE A 6 -9.75 1.39 14.94
C PHE A 6 -11.01 0.84 15.59
N LYS A 7 -12.16 1.48 15.31
CA LYS A 7 -13.46 1.13 15.93
C LYS A 7 -13.39 1.12 17.47
N GLY A 8 -12.63 2.06 18.06
CA GLY A 8 -12.42 2.15 19.50
C GLY A 8 -11.28 1.27 20.04
N GLU A 9 -10.74 0.34 19.25
CA GLU A 9 -9.65 -0.54 19.66
C GLU A 9 -8.28 0.07 19.37
N SER A 10 -7.40 0.04 20.38
CA SER A 10 -6.03 0.53 20.25
C SER A 10 -5.08 -0.20 21.19
N VAL A 11 -3.79 -0.04 20.94
CA VAL A 11 -2.72 -0.49 21.83
C VAL A 11 -1.71 0.63 21.99
N ILE A 12 -1.22 0.81 23.22
CA ILE A 12 -0.12 1.74 23.51
C ILE A 12 1.17 0.95 23.49
N ILE A 13 2.06 1.31 22.58
CA ILE A 13 3.39 0.70 22.45
C ILE A 13 4.45 1.78 22.30
N GLN A 14 5.68 1.42 22.66
CA GLN A 14 6.83 2.28 22.46
C GLN A 14 7.24 2.24 20.98
N THR A 15 7.41 3.42 20.38
CA THR A 15 7.85 3.61 18.99
C THR A 15 9.06 4.52 18.93
N MET A 16 9.81 4.45 17.83
CA MET A 16 10.90 5.36 17.55
C MET A 16 10.41 6.46 16.61
N GLU A 17 10.47 7.71 17.06
CA GLU A 17 10.26 8.90 16.23
C GLU A 17 11.58 9.63 16.03
N TYR A 18 11.66 10.53 15.05
CA TYR A 18 12.84 11.33 14.77
C TYR A 18 12.50 12.80 14.92
N VAL A 19 13.12 13.46 15.89
CA VAL A 19 12.97 14.90 16.16
C VAL A 19 14.28 15.58 15.83
N ASN A 20 14.26 16.50 14.86
CA ASN A 20 15.47 17.14 14.33
C ASN A 20 16.55 16.13 13.89
N GLY A 21 16.12 15.00 13.31
CA GLY A 21 17.01 13.92 12.86
C GLY A 21 17.55 13.01 13.97
N VAL A 22 17.20 13.26 15.24
CA VAL A 22 17.62 12.44 16.38
C VAL A 22 16.54 11.41 16.72
N PRO A 23 16.87 10.11 16.80
CA PRO A 23 15.91 9.09 17.19
C PRO A 23 15.53 9.24 18.68
N VAL A 24 14.23 9.27 18.96
CA VAL A 24 13.66 9.36 20.31
C VAL A 24 12.59 8.28 20.49
N GLN A 25 12.61 7.61 21.64
CA GLN A 25 11.58 6.64 21.97
C GLN A 25 10.39 7.33 22.64
N VAL A 26 9.19 7.11 22.12
CA VAL A 26 7.96 7.68 22.64
C VAL A 26 6.89 6.60 22.79
N TRP A 27 6.03 6.74 23.79
CA TRP A 27 4.82 5.91 23.89
C TRP A 27 3.74 6.52 23.02
N ASN A 28 3.21 5.74 22.09
CA ASN A 28 2.15 6.21 21.21
C ASN A 28 1.02 5.19 21.08
N LYS A 29 -0.16 5.70 20.72
CA LYS A 29 -1.38 4.91 20.55
C LYS A 29 -1.51 4.49 19.09
N PHE A 30 -1.57 3.19 18.85
CA PHE A 30 -1.72 2.59 17.53
C PHE A 30 -3.03 1.84 17.39
N ARG A 31 -3.56 1.85 16.17
CA ARG A 31 -4.77 1.11 15.81
C ARG A 31 -4.55 -0.39 16.02
N LYS A 32 -5.49 -1.04 16.69
CA LYS A 32 -5.49 -2.50 16.89
C LYS A 32 -6.52 -3.12 15.95
N TYR A 33 -6.08 -4.07 15.15
CA TYR A 33 -6.92 -4.73 14.14
C TYR A 33 -7.19 -6.18 14.52
N PRO A 34 -8.43 -6.67 14.34
CA PRO A 34 -8.74 -8.09 14.49
C PRO A 34 -8.05 -8.99 13.46
N THR A 35 -7.80 -8.50 12.24
CA THR A 35 -7.20 -9.27 11.14
C THR A 35 -6.19 -8.44 10.33
N TRP A 36 -5.30 -9.15 9.61
CA TRP A 36 -4.40 -8.53 8.63
C TRP A 36 -5.16 -7.80 7.51
N GLU A 37 -6.27 -8.37 7.06
CA GLU A 37 -7.12 -7.77 6.03
C GLU A 37 -7.67 -6.41 6.47
N GLU A 38 -8.18 -6.31 7.71
CA GLU A 38 -8.66 -5.03 8.23
C GLU A 38 -7.54 -4.00 8.34
N SER A 39 -6.32 -4.41 8.73
CA SER A 39 -5.17 -3.50 8.76
C SER A 39 -4.81 -3.00 7.35
N LEU A 40 -4.79 -3.86 6.34
CA LEU A 40 -4.47 -3.49 4.97
C LEU A 40 -5.54 -2.60 4.35
N ARG A 41 -6.82 -2.93 4.57
CA ARG A 41 -7.96 -2.12 4.11
C ARG A 41 -7.98 -0.76 4.79
N ASP A 42 -7.69 -0.67 6.08
CA ASP A 42 -7.64 0.61 6.78
C ASP A 42 -6.49 1.50 6.29
N LEU A 43 -5.32 0.91 6.00
CA LEU A 43 -4.22 1.64 5.38
C LEU A 43 -4.56 2.14 3.97
N ALA A 44 -5.21 1.30 3.15
CA ALA A 44 -5.69 1.72 1.82
C ALA A 44 -6.70 2.86 1.92
N ASN A 45 -7.65 2.78 2.86
CA ASN A 45 -8.61 3.85 3.13
C ASN A 45 -7.92 5.14 3.59
N LEU A 46 -6.83 5.06 4.36
CA LEU A 46 -6.06 6.24 4.76
C LEU A 46 -5.49 6.97 3.53
N TYR A 47 -4.95 6.23 2.56
CA TYR A 47 -4.44 6.84 1.33
C TYR A 47 -5.55 7.41 0.45
N GLU A 48 -6.67 6.69 0.32
CA GLU A 48 -7.80 7.12 -0.52
C GLU A 48 -8.57 8.31 0.07
N LYS A 49 -8.80 8.31 1.39
CA LYS A 49 -9.72 9.25 2.06
C LYS A 49 -9.02 10.30 2.90
N GLY A 50 -7.70 10.20 3.06
CA GLY A 50 -6.92 11.05 3.95
C GLY A 50 -7.27 10.85 5.42
N THR A 51 -6.95 11.85 6.23
CA THR A 51 -7.25 11.88 7.66
C THR A 51 -8.54 12.66 7.94
N SER A 52 -9.05 12.57 9.17
CA SER A 52 -10.21 13.36 9.59
C SER A 52 -9.99 14.87 9.48
N TRP A 53 -8.75 15.34 9.65
CA TRP A 53 -8.37 16.75 9.60
C TRP A 53 -7.87 17.20 8.22
N ASN A 54 -7.42 16.28 7.37
CA ASN A 54 -7.03 16.56 6.00
C ASN A 54 -7.34 15.37 5.08
N ARG A 55 -8.49 15.45 4.39
CA ARG A 55 -8.91 14.42 3.42
C ARG A 55 -8.03 14.36 2.17
N GLY A 56 -7.31 15.44 1.88
CA GLY A 56 -6.39 15.53 0.74
C GLY A 56 -4.97 15.07 1.05
N LEU A 57 -4.68 14.64 2.29
CA LEU A 57 -3.30 14.47 2.76
C LEU A 57 -2.47 13.53 1.88
N TYR A 58 -3.06 12.45 1.38
CA TYR A 58 -2.37 11.39 0.62
C TYR A 58 -2.75 11.34 -0.87
N THR A 59 -3.44 12.35 -1.41
CA THR A 59 -3.96 12.27 -2.80
C THR A 59 -2.87 12.11 -3.85
N ALA A 60 -1.65 12.61 -3.57
CA ALA A 60 -0.49 12.46 -4.46
C ALA A 60 0.00 11.01 -4.61
N VAL A 61 -0.42 10.11 -3.73
CA VAL A 61 -0.11 8.68 -3.80
C VAL A 61 -1.03 7.95 -4.79
N ILE A 62 -2.26 8.44 -4.97
CA ILE A 62 -3.29 7.76 -5.74
C ILE A 62 -2.97 7.83 -7.23
N GLY A 63 -2.85 6.66 -7.86
CA GLY A 63 -2.57 6.52 -9.29
C GLY A 63 -1.10 6.65 -9.68
N GLU A 64 -0.18 6.90 -8.74
CA GLU A 64 1.25 6.87 -8.99
C GLU A 64 1.73 5.43 -9.20
N LYS A 65 2.41 5.18 -10.32
CA LYS A 65 2.91 3.85 -10.71
C LYS A 65 4.40 3.69 -10.44
N ASP A 66 5.12 4.79 -10.27
CA ASP A 66 6.51 4.78 -9.84
C ASP A 66 6.55 4.69 -8.31
N TYR A 67 6.90 3.51 -7.79
CA TYR A 67 6.95 3.29 -6.34
C TYR A 67 7.89 4.26 -5.62
N LYS A 68 8.96 4.76 -6.26
CA LYS A 68 9.87 5.74 -5.63
C LYS A 68 9.18 7.08 -5.45
N LYS A 69 8.37 7.52 -6.43
CA LYS A 69 7.54 8.72 -6.31
C LYS A 69 6.42 8.54 -5.31
N ALA A 70 5.76 7.37 -5.29
CA ALA A 70 4.73 7.06 -4.32
C ALA A 70 5.28 7.11 -2.88
N LEU A 71 6.46 6.51 -2.63
CA LEU A 71 7.14 6.57 -1.34
C LEU A 71 7.49 8.00 -0.93
N LYS A 72 7.97 8.82 -1.88
CA LYS A 72 8.23 10.24 -1.62
C LYS A 72 6.95 10.99 -1.25
N ALA A 73 5.85 10.75 -1.97
CA ALA A 73 4.56 11.37 -1.65
C ALA A 73 4.06 10.98 -0.25
N ILE A 74 4.17 9.70 0.13
CA ILE A 74 3.83 9.21 1.48
C ILE A 74 4.68 9.92 2.55
N PHE A 75 5.98 10.04 2.31
CA PHE A 75 6.91 10.71 3.24
C PHE A 75 6.61 12.21 3.37
N ASP A 76 6.44 12.92 2.25
CA ASP A 76 6.10 14.34 2.23
C ASP A 76 4.75 14.63 2.92
N SER A 77 3.85 13.65 2.94
CA SER A 77 2.57 13.71 3.66
C SER A 77 2.70 13.51 5.18
N GLY A 78 3.93 13.30 5.69
CA GLY A 78 4.22 13.19 7.12
C GLY A 78 3.94 11.81 7.73
N TYR A 79 3.87 10.74 6.92
CA TYR A 79 3.57 9.39 7.43
C TYR A 79 4.67 8.85 8.36
N ALA A 80 5.93 9.22 8.12
CA ALA A 80 7.07 8.81 8.92
C ALA A 80 8.05 9.98 9.11
N SER A 81 8.68 10.05 10.29
CA SER A 81 9.69 11.06 10.59
C SER A 81 11.13 10.61 10.27
N ASP A 82 11.33 9.31 10.05
CA ASP A 82 12.66 8.73 9.82
C ASP A 82 13.25 9.23 8.49
N PRO A 83 14.40 9.93 8.51
CA PRO A 83 15.01 10.45 7.28
C PRO A 83 15.42 9.34 6.30
N LYS A 84 15.57 8.10 6.76
CA LYS A 84 15.90 6.93 5.92
C LYS A 84 14.68 6.12 5.49
N TYR A 85 13.46 6.61 5.74
CA TYR A 85 12.22 5.88 5.43
C TYR A 85 12.15 5.43 3.97
N ILE A 86 12.39 6.35 3.03
CA ILE A 86 12.34 6.07 1.59
C ILE A 86 13.43 5.07 1.20
N GLU A 87 14.68 5.28 1.65
CA GLU A 87 15.81 4.40 1.35
C GLU A 87 15.54 2.96 1.81
N LYS A 88 15.03 2.78 3.03
CA LYS A 88 14.70 1.47 3.60
C LYS A 88 13.64 0.74 2.76
N LEU A 89 12.59 1.44 2.34
CA LEU A 89 11.51 0.84 1.56
C LEU A 89 11.90 0.57 0.11
N VAL A 90 12.68 1.45 -0.52
CA VAL A 90 13.26 1.18 -1.85
C VAL A 90 14.12 -0.09 -1.79
N ASN A 91 15.01 -0.19 -0.80
CA ASN A 91 15.88 -1.36 -0.65
C ASN A 91 15.06 -2.64 -0.42
N LEU A 92 14.02 -2.59 0.42
CA LEU A 92 13.12 -3.73 0.63
C LEU A 92 12.40 -4.15 -0.66
N ILE A 93 11.84 -3.20 -1.41
CA ILE A 93 11.12 -3.45 -2.67
C ILE A 93 12.05 -4.10 -3.69
N GLU A 94 13.27 -3.56 -3.85
CA GLU A 94 14.23 -4.04 -4.83
C GLU A 94 14.81 -5.41 -4.44
N THR A 95 15.21 -5.61 -3.18
CA THR A 95 15.82 -6.88 -2.72
C THR A 95 14.84 -8.05 -2.63
N SER A 96 13.56 -7.77 -2.41
CA SER A 96 12.51 -8.80 -2.31
C SER A 96 11.69 -8.97 -3.60
N ASP A 97 12.04 -8.22 -4.66
CA ASP A 97 11.33 -8.20 -5.95
C ASP A 97 9.82 -8.01 -5.75
N LEU A 98 9.44 -6.96 -5.02
CA LEU A 98 8.03 -6.72 -4.66
C LEU A 98 7.24 -6.09 -5.81
N THR A 99 7.89 -5.49 -6.80
CA THR A 99 7.24 -4.92 -7.99
C THR A 99 6.55 -5.98 -8.83
N LYS A 100 6.85 -7.28 -8.64
CA LYS A 100 6.11 -8.38 -9.26
C LYS A 100 4.62 -8.42 -8.89
N TYR A 101 4.23 -7.76 -7.79
CA TYR A 101 2.84 -7.64 -7.37
C TYR A 101 2.13 -6.39 -7.93
N ASP A 102 2.88 -5.47 -8.57
CA ASP A 102 2.33 -4.25 -9.17
C ASP A 102 1.80 -4.49 -10.60
N VAL A 103 1.82 -5.75 -11.05
CA VAL A 103 1.28 -6.14 -12.35
C VAL A 103 -0.23 -5.94 -12.37
N SER A 104 -0.70 -5.08 -13.26
CA SER A 104 -2.11 -5.05 -13.61
C SER A 104 -2.45 -6.37 -14.30
N ILE A 105 -3.42 -7.09 -13.78
CA ILE A 105 -4.10 -8.13 -14.55
C ILE A 105 -4.75 -7.41 -15.74
N GLU A 106 -4.16 -7.55 -16.93
CA GLU A 106 -4.84 -7.13 -18.15
C GLU A 106 -6.06 -8.06 -18.30
N GLU A 107 -7.25 -7.51 -18.07
CA GLU A 107 -8.48 -8.21 -18.46
C GLU A 107 -8.50 -8.30 -19.99
N VAL A 108 -8.14 -9.46 -20.52
CA VAL A 108 -8.19 -9.71 -21.96
C VAL A 108 -9.61 -10.08 -22.34
N TYR A 109 -10.34 -9.14 -22.92
CA TYR A 109 -11.67 -9.38 -23.47
C TYR A 109 -11.56 -9.91 -24.90
N HIS A 110 -12.12 -11.10 -25.16
CA HIS A 110 -12.29 -11.63 -26.50
C HIS A 110 -13.77 -11.56 -26.91
N ILE A 111 -14.06 -10.83 -27.98
CA ILE A 111 -15.41 -10.80 -28.57
C ILE A 111 -15.59 -12.07 -29.40
N VAL A 112 -16.42 -13.00 -28.92
CA VAL A 112 -16.67 -14.29 -29.58
C VAL A 112 -17.26 -14.07 -30.97
N LYS A 113 -16.60 -14.66 -31.97
CA LYS A 113 -17.01 -14.72 -33.37
C LYS A 113 -17.48 -16.12 -33.71
N LYS A 114 -18.31 -16.21 -34.76
CA LYS A 114 -18.76 -17.49 -35.30
C LYS A 114 -17.55 -18.30 -35.78
N GLY A 115 -17.30 -19.44 -35.13
CA GLY A 115 -16.15 -20.31 -35.40
C GLY A 115 -15.16 -20.40 -34.24
N ASP A 116 -15.28 -19.53 -33.23
CA ASP A 116 -14.47 -19.65 -32.03
C ASP A 116 -14.91 -20.84 -31.17
N SER A 117 -13.96 -21.41 -30.45
CA SER A 117 -14.21 -22.47 -29.48
C SER A 117 -13.51 -22.12 -28.17
N VAL A 118 -14.14 -22.49 -27.04
CA VAL A 118 -13.59 -22.23 -25.69
C VAL A 118 -12.19 -22.83 -25.53
N SER A 119 -11.95 -24.02 -26.08
CA SER A 119 -10.63 -24.66 -26.04
C SER A 119 -9.58 -23.92 -26.88
N GLY A 120 -9.96 -23.36 -28.03
CA GLY A 120 -9.08 -22.53 -28.86
C GLY A 120 -8.70 -21.22 -28.18
N LEU A 121 -9.67 -20.58 -27.52
CA LEU A 121 -9.44 -19.33 -26.78
C LEU A 121 -8.58 -19.56 -25.53
N ALA A 122 -8.83 -20.62 -24.76
CA ALA A 122 -8.02 -20.95 -23.58
C ALA A 122 -6.54 -21.19 -23.93
N LYS A 123 -6.27 -21.83 -25.08
CA LYS A 123 -4.91 -22.04 -25.59
C LYS A 123 -4.25 -20.76 -26.08
N ALA A 124 -5.01 -19.87 -26.74
CA ALA A 124 -4.52 -18.61 -27.27
C ALA A 124 -4.18 -17.58 -26.18
N TYR A 125 -4.95 -17.57 -25.08
CA TYR A 125 -4.80 -16.60 -23.99
C TYR A 125 -4.14 -17.17 -22.73
N GLY A 126 -3.62 -18.40 -22.77
CA GLY A 126 -2.80 -18.97 -21.71
C GLY A 126 -3.54 -19.20 -20.37
N SER A 127 -4.87 -19.16 -20.35
CA SER A 127 -5.69 -19.29 -19.16
C SER A 127 -5.91 -20.76 -18.75
N THR A 128 -4.86 -21.58 -18.76
CA THR A 128 -4.94 -22.93 -18.22
C THR A 128 -4.71 -22.84 -16.71
N GLN A 129 -5.79 -22.79 -15.93
CA GLN A 129 -5.72 -23.12 -14.51
C GLN A 129 -5.27 -24.57 -14.38
N VAL A 130 -4.18 -24.79 -13.62
CA VAL A 130 -3.86 -26.08 -13.02
C VAL A 130 -4.60 -26.16 -11.69
#